data_AF-A0A6A7AN59-F1
#
_entry.id   AF-A0A6A7AN59-F1
#
_cell.length_a   1.000
_cell.length_b   1.000
_cell.length_c   1.000
_cell.angle_alpha   90.00
_cell.angle_beta   90.00
_cell.angle_gamma   90.00
#
_symmetry.space_group_name_H-M   'P 1'
#
loop_
_entity.id
_entity.type
_entity.pdbx_description
1 polymer ?
#
loop_
_entity_poly.entity_id
_entity_poly.type
_entity_poly.pdbx_seq_one_letter_code
_entity_poly.pdbx_strand_id
1 'polypeptide(L)'
;MPSYNITTISASTYSTALSRYASAAPASLHALDAQRYDAIPAAVAKRRDDKFLNKSEVEKLVEWKLKHGTFRPKLLQLAQSNDEGLIKETTTSAFGFLKSSPSPSSKDILAALKILIKLKGIGPATASLLLSVAAPETVPFFSDELFRWCTWNESGSPAGWKRGIKYNMKEYEALLGNVGNIRERMDVRAVDVERVAWVLGREGVDCGDGEDSEETIEERETEEKAVKADTKEKPKKAVEKGTKRKAADVKPPTEGTRKSARTKK
;
A
#
# COMPACT_ATOMS: atom_id res chain seq x y z
N MET A 1 9.78 18.77 -22.05
CA MET A 1 10.36 18.37 -20.74
C MET A 1 10.54 16.86 -20.71
N PRO A 2 11.29 16.24 -19.78
CA PRO A 2 11.29 14.78 -19.66
C PRO A 2 9.88 14.27 -19.30
N SER A 3 9.34 13.31 -20.07
CA SER A 3 8.10 12.61 -19.71
C SER A 3 8.34 11.65 -18.56
N TYR A 4 7.42 11.67 -17.59
CA TYR A 4 7.35 10.69 -16.50
C TYR A 4 6.16 9.72 -16.64
N ASN A 5 5.42 9.78 -17.76
CA ASN A 5 4.33 8.83 -18.02
C ASN A 5 4.86 7.40 -18.16
N ILE A 6 4.20 6.41 -17.56
CA ILE A 6 4.68 5.02 -17.57
C ILE A 6 4.85 4.44 -18.99
N THR A 7 4.06 4.91 -19.98
CA THR A 7 4.17 4.46 -21.38
C THR A 7 5.32 5.13 -22.13
N THR A 8 5.62 6.42 -21.89
CA THR A 8 6.59 7.20 -22.67
C THR A 8 7.88 7.58 -21.93
N ILE A 9 8.01 7.25 -20.63
CA ILE A 9 9.23 7.53 -19.84
C ILE A 9 10.48 6.89 -20.49
N SER A 10 11.54 7.68 -20.65
CA SER A 10 12.79 7.25 -21.26
C SER A 10 13.70 6.50 -20.28
N ALA A 11 14.62 5.67 -20.79
CA ALA A 11 15.61 4.97 -19.95
C ALA A 11 16.51 5.91 -19.13
N SER A 12 16.83 7.10 -19.66
CA SER A 12 17.58 8.14 -18.93
C SER A 12 16.75 8.74 -17.80
N THR A 13 15.49 9.10 -18.08
CA THR A 13 14.56 9.65 -17.10
C THR A 13 14.26 8.66 -15.98
N TYR A 14 14.01 7.40 -16.32
CA TYR A 14 13.76 6.30 -15.40
C TYR A 14 14.98 6.05 -14.49
N SER A 15 16.18 5.92 -15.07
CA SER A 15 17.42 5.74 -14.29
C SER A 15 17.69 6.91 -13.34
N THR A 16 17.39 8.13 -13.78
CA THR A 16 17.52 9.35 -12.97
C THR A 16 16.47 9.45 -11.87
N ALA A 17 15.28 8.86 -12.04
CA ALA A 17 14.29 8.72 -10.96
C ALA A 17 14.69 7.61 -9.97
N LEU A 18 15.14 6.47 -10.46
CA LEU A 18 15.57 5.33 -9.65
C LEU A 18 16.72 5.69 -8.71
N SER A 19 17.72 6.44 -9.19
CA SER A 19 18.87 6.86 -8.38
C SER A 19 18.49 7.76 -7.19
N ARG A 20 17.40 8.53 -7.30
CA ARG A 20 16.91 9.40 -6.21
C ARG A 20 16.29 8.63 -5.03
N TYR A 21 15.94 7.34 -5.19
CA TYR A 21 15.31 6.55 -4.12
C TYR A 21 16.12 6.57 -2.83
N ALA A 22 17.44 6.35 -2.91
CA ALA A 22 18.32 6.29 -1.73
C ALA A 22 18.37 7.61 -0.94
N SER A 23 18.26 8.75 -1.63
CA SER A 23 18.20 10.09 -1.02
C SER A 23 16.80 10.52 -0.59
N ALA A 24 15.75 10.03 -1.25
CA ALA A 24 14.35 10.37 -0.97
C ALA A 24 13.75 9.53 0.17
N ALA A 25 14.24 8.30 0.38
CA ALA A 25 13.86 7.43 1.49
C ALA A 25 14.37 8.02 2.84
N PRO A 26 13.49 8.29 3.82
CA PRO A 26 13.91 8.74 5.14
C PRO A 26 14.84 7.73 5.83
N ALA A 27 15.82 8.21 6.60
CA ALA A 27 16.80 7.37 7.30
C ALA A 27 16.17 6.33 8.27
N SER A 28 14.95 6.58 8.75
CA SER A 28 14.16 5.65 9.55
C SER A 28 13.62 4.42 8.78
N LEU A 29 13.67 4.44 7.43
CA LEU A 29 13.34 3.32 6.56
C LEU A 29 14.56 2.50 6.12
N HIS A 30 15.76 3.10 6.02
CA HIS A 30 16.96 2.47 5.42
C HIS A 30 17.26 1.06 5.98
N ALA A 31 17.15 0.88 7.30
CA ALA A 31 17.37 -0.42 7.93
C ALA A 31 16.32 -1.49 7.54
N LEU A 32 15.08 -1.08 7.26
CA LEU A 32 14.01 -1.96 6.79
C LEU A 32 14.03 -2.13 5.28
N ASP A 33 14.44 -1.12 4.51
CA ASP A 33 14.72 -1.22 3.07
C ASP A 33 15.79 -2.30 2.81
N ALA A 34 16.88 -2.31 3.58
CA ALA A 34 17.92 -3.34 3.51
C ALA A 34 17.42 -4.75 3.89
N GLN A 35 16.33 -4.87 4.67
CA GLN A 35 15.66 -6.16 4.87
C GLN A 35 14.77 -6.52 3.67
N ARG A 36 13.96 -5.57 3.20
CA ARG A 36 12.98 -5.70 2.11
C ARG A 36 13.63 -6.06 0.77
N TYR A 37 14.69 -5.36 0.39
CA TYR A 37 15.28 -5.42 -0.96
C TYR A 37 16.48 -6.37 -1.06
N ASP A 38 17.28 -6.49 0.00
CA ASP A 38 18.55 -7.21 -0.07
C ASP A 38 18.55 -8.48 0.79
N ALA A 39 18.39 -8.33 2.12
CA ALA A 39 18.62 -9.45 3.04
C ALA A 39 17.56 -10.56 2.95
N ILE A 40 16.27 -10.23 2.88
CA ILE A 40 15.21 -11.24 2.78
C ILE A 40 15.20 -11.89 1.39
N PRO A 41 15.24 -11.16 0.26
CA PRO A 41 15.35 -11.79 -1.07
C PRO A 41 16.59 -12.69 -1.21
N ALA A 42 17.76 -12.25 -0.71
CA ALA A 42 18.97 -13.07 -0.73
C ALA A 42 18.88 -14.30 0.20
N ALA A 43 18.15 -14.22 1.32
CA ALA A 43 17.89 -15.37 2.19
C ALA A 43 16.94 -16.36 1.51
N VAL A 44 15.82 -15.89 0.93
CA VAL A 44 14.85 -16.70 0.19
C VAL A 44 15.52 -17.41 -1.00
N ALA A 45 16.36 -16.71 -1.77
CA ALA A 45 17.08 -17.28 -2.91
C ALA A 45 18.11 -18.36 -2.54
N LYS A 46 18.60 -18.38 -1.29
CA LYS A 46 19.56 -19.39 -0.79
C LYS A 46 18.90 -20.65 -0.23
N ARG A 47 17.56 -20.67 -0.06
CA ARG A 47 16.81 -21.85 0.41
C ARG A 47 16.71 -22.86 -0.74
N ARG A 48 17.40 -24.01 -0.61
CA ARG A 48 17.67 -24.95 -1.71
C ARG A 48 16.44 -25.72 -2.18
N ASP A 49 15.67 -26.26 -1.24
CA ASP A 49 14.59 -27.21 -1.53
C ASP A 49 13.27 -26.46 -1.80
N ASP A 50 12.89 -25.62 -0.84
CA ASP A 50 11.74 -24.72 -0.92
C ASP A 50 12.11 -23.28 -0.59
N LYS A 51 11.70 -22.36 -1.47
CA LYS A 51 11.55 -20.95 -1.11
C LYS A 51 10.34 -20.84 -0.17
N PHE A 52 10.54 -20.24 1.00
CA PHE A 52 9.50 -19.86 1.97
C PHE A 52 9.95 -18.61 2.72
N LEU A 53 9.11 -18.07 3.62
CA LEU A 53 9.50 -17.05 4.59
C LEU A 53 9.38 -17.58 6.02
N ASN A 54 10.31 -17.18 6.88
CA ASN A 54 10.20 -17.37 8.33
C ASN A 54 9.23 -16.33 8.93
N LYS A 55 8.70 -16.59 10.14
CA LYS A 55 7.77 -15.66 10.80
C LYS A 55 8.36 -14.26 10.98
N SER A 56 9.62 -14.18 11.43
CA SER A 56 10.34 -12.93 11.63
C SER A 56 10.64 -12.16 10.32
N GLU A 57 10.64 -12.83 9.17
CA GLU A 57 10.77 -12.16 7.86
C GLU A 57 9.45 -11.53 7.42
N VAL A 58 8.33 -12.26 7.62
CA VAL A 58 6.98 -11.71 7.38
C VAL A 58 6.70 -10.52 8.30
N GLU A 59 7.07 -10.59 9.58
CA GLU A 59 6.91 -9.49 10.53
C GLU A 59 7.69 -8.23 10.12
N LYS A 60 8.96 -8.38 9.71
CA LYS A 60 9.79 -7.27 9.16
C LYS A 60 9.18 -6.66 7.90
N LEU A 61 8.64 -7.47 6.98
CA LEU A 61 8.00 -6.99 5.76
C LEU A 61 6.69 -6.24 6.08
N VAL A 62 5.90 -6.72 7.04
CA VAL A 62 4.70 -6.01 7.51
C VAL A 62 5.08 -4.71 8.21
N GLU A 63 6.14 -4.67 9.02
CA GLU A 63 6.66 -3.43 9.62
C GLU A 63 7.13 -2.42 8.55
N TRP A 64 7.92 -2.86 7.56
CA TRP A 64 8.35 -2.04 6.43
C TRP A 64 7.14 -1.39 5.74
N LYS A 65 6.15 -2.19 5.33
CA LYS A 65 4.94 -1.71 4.65
C LYS A 65 4.10 -0.76 5.50
N LEU A 66 4.13 -0.90 6.83
CA LEU A 66 3.42 -0.01 7.76
C LEU A 66 4.13 1.34 7.99
N LYS A 67 5.44 1.44 7.71
CA LYS A 67 6.18 2.72 7.72
C LYS A 67 6.31 3.35 6.33
N HIS A 68 6.27 2.54 5.28
CA HIS A 68 6.39 2.97 3.88
C HIS A 68 5.09 3.59 3.32
N GLY A 69 3.93 3.06 3.75
CA GLY A 69 2.60 3.54 3.38
C GLY A 69 1.69 3.85 4.57
N THR A 70 0.36 3.74 4.39
CA THR A 70 -0.63 4.07 5.44
C THR A 70 -0.49 3.17 6.68
N PHE A 71 -0.10 3.76 7.81
CA PHE A 71 0.05 3.07 9.10
C PHE A 71 -1.28 2.51 9.64
N ARG A 72 -1.37 1.19 9.79
CA ARG A 72 -2.55 0.44 10.26
C ARG A 72 -2.13 -0.61 11.32
N PRO A 73 -1.90 -0.23 12.59
CA PRO A 73 -1.20 -1.09 13.57
C PRO A 73 -1.90 -2.42 13.88
N LYS A 74 -3.24 -2.48 13.76
CA LYS A 74 -4.01 -3.73 13.92
C LYS A 74 -3.62 -4.83 12.92
N LEU A 75 -3.04 -4.48 11.76
CA LEU A 75 -2.58 -5.48 10.78
C LEU A 75 -1.32 -6.22 11.26
N LEU A 76 -0.40 -5.55 11.96
CA LEU A 76 0.81 -6.19 12.49
C LEU A 76 0.45 -7.25 13.55
N GLN A 77 -0.43 -6.89 14.48
CA GLN A 77 -0.93 -7.82 15.52
C GLN A 77 -1.62 -9.05 14.90
N LEU A 78 -2.38 -8.88 13.82
CA LEU A 78 -2.99 -10.00 13.10
C LEU A 78 -1.95 -10.85 12.38
N ALA A 79 -0.95 -10.26 11.73
CA ALA A 79 0.14 -10.98 11.09
C ALA A 79 0.96 -11.81 12.11
N GLN A 80 1.30 -11.20 13.25
CA GLN A 80 1.97 -11.85 14.40
C GLN A 80 1.13 -12.97 15.04
N SER A 81 -0.20 -12.97 14.87
CA SER A 81 -1.10 -14.01 15.40
C SER A 81 -1.16 -15.30 14.57
N ASN A 82 -0.44 -15.38 13.45
CA ASN A 82 -0.27 -16.62 12.69
C ASN A 82 0.82 -17.50 13.33
N ASP A 83 0.65 -18.81 13.20
CA ASP A 83 1.66 -19.79 13.57
C ASP A 83 2.85 -19.78 12.58
N GLU A 84 4.05 -20.14 13.03
CA GLU A 84 5.25 -20.16 12.18
C GLU A 84 5.23 -21.34 11.18
N GLY A 85 4.72 -22.50 11.58
CA GLY A 85 4.49 -23.63 10.67
C GLY A 85 3.50 -23.25 9.56
N LEU A 86 2.37 -22.63 9.93
CA LEU A 86 1.38 -22.12 8.97
C LEU A 86 1.94 -21.06 8.02
N ILE A 87 2.76 -20.12 8.51
CA ILE A 87 3.45 -19.13 7.66
C ILE A 87 4.37 -19.84 6.66
N LYS A 88 5.18 -20.80 7.13
CA LYS A 88 6.11 -21.56 6.28
C LYS A 88 5.35 -22.35 5.21
N GLU A 89 4.37 -23.16 5.60
CA GLU A 89 3.55 -23.96 4.68
C GLU A 89 2.85 -23.10 3.62
N THR A 90 2.22 -21.99 4.04
CA THR A 90 1.48 -21.11 3.14
C THR A 90 2.42 -20.36 2.19
N THR A 91 3.61 -19.96 2.63
CA THR A 91 4.60 -19.28 1.76
C THR A 91 5.32 -20.24 0.82
N THR A 92 5.69 -21.46 1.26
CA THR A 92 6.12 -22.55 0.35
C THR A 92 5.08 -22.77 -0.75
N SER A 93 3.83 -22.97 -0.36
CA SER A 93 2.72 -23.27 -1.28
C SER A 93 2.48 -22.15 -2.30
N ALA A 94 2.56 -20.89 -1.87
CA ALA A 94 2.44 -19.74 -2.76
C ALA A 94 3.65 -19.59 -3.69
N PHE A 95 4.87 -19.70 -3.17
CA PHE A 95 6.09 -19.55 -3.97
C PHE A 95 6.31 -20.71 -4.96
N GLY A 96 5.68 -21.87 -4.74
CA GLY A 96 5.62 -22.97 -5.70
C GLY A 96 5.12 -22.55 -7.08
N PHE A 97 4.09 -21.69 -7.16
CA PHE A 97 3.59 -21.13 -8.43
C PHE A 97 4.60 -20.24 -9.14
N LEU A 98 5.57 -19.67 -8.42
CA LEU A 98 6.66 -18.86 -8.97
C LEU A 98 7.89 -19.70 -9.36
N LYS A 99 7.94 -21.01 -9.05
CA LYS A 99 9.04 -21.91 -9.47
C LYS A 99 8.91 -22.35 -10.93
N SER A 100 7.70 -22.37 -11.49
CA SER A 100 7.39 -23.01 -12.78
C SER A 100 7.95 -22.31 -14.02
N SER A 101 8.34 -21.04 -13.92
CA SER A 101 8.88 -20.23 -15.02
C SER A 101 9.76 -19.11 -14.47
N PRO A 102 10.86 -18.72 -15.14
CA PRO A 102 11.60 -17.49 -14.83
C PRO A 102 10.73 -16.23 -14.88
N SER A 103 9.71 -16.23 -15.75
CA SER A 103 8.65 -15.21 -15.81
C SER A 103 7.30 -15.89 -15.55
N PRO A 104 6.81 -15.93 -14.29
CA PRO A 104 5.52 -16.54 -13.96
C PRO A 104 4.36 -15.71 -14.52
N SER A 105 3.30 -16.35 -15.01
CA SER A 105 2.18 -15.61 -15.61
C SER A 105 1.37 -14.87 -14.56
N SER A 106 0.65 -13.81 -14.95
CA SER A 106 -0.27 -13.10 -14.04
C SER A 106 -1.28 -14.04 -13.35
N LYS A 107 -1.69 -15.12 -14.03
CA LYS A 107 -2.55 -16.17 -13.48
C LYS A 107 -1.88 -16.95 -12.35
N ASP A 108 -0.59 -17.27 -12.48
CA ASP A 108 0.18 -17.96 -11.45
C ASP A 108 0.46 -17.06 -10.25
N ILE A 109 0.80 -15.79 -10.50
CA ILE A 109 0.99 -14.77 -9.45
C ILE A 109 -0.32 -14.55 -8.68
N LEU A 110 -1.46 -14.47 -9.36
CA LEU A 110 -2.78 -14.36 -8.74
C LEU A 110 -3.17 -15.64 -7.97
N ALA A 111 -2.75 -16.83 -8.42
CA ALA A 111 -2.95 -18.07 -7.69
C ALA A 111 -2.11 -18.12 -6.39
N ALA A 112 -0.83 -17.74 -6.47
CA ALA A 112 0.04 -17.57 -5.31
C ALA A 112 -0.53 -16.56 -4.30
N LEU A 113 -1.05 -15.43 -4.79
CA LEU A 113 -1.65 -14.39 -3.95
C LEU A 113 -2.91 -14.90 -3.24
N LYS A 114 -3.78 -15.67 -3.92
CA LYS A 114 -4.96 -16.34 -3.34
C LYS A 114 -4.62 -17.34 -2.22
N ILE A 115 -3.40 -17.86 -2.18
CA ILE A 115 -2.91 -18.71 -1.09
C ILE A 115 -2.51 -17.85 0.12
N LEU A 116 -1.72 -16.80 -0.09
CA LEU A 116 -1.21 -15.94 0.99
C LEU A 116 -2.29 -15.18 1.76
N ILE A 117 -3.38 -14.77 1.10
CA ILE A 117 -4.49 -14.05 1.77
C ILE A 117 -5.29 -14.90 2.76
N LYS A 118 -4.96 -16.18 2.93
CA LYS A 118 -5.49 -17.05 3.99
C LYS A 118 -4.87 -16.73 5.35
N LEU A 119 -3.69 -16.10 5.39
CA LEU A 119 -3.01 -15.69 6.62
C LEU A 119 -3.70 -14.47 7.24
N LYS A 120 -3.87 -14.48 8.57
CA LYS A 120 -4.51 -13.38 9.31
C LYS A 120 -3.73 -12.08 9.12
N GLY A 121 -4.42 -11.00 8.78
CA GLY A 121 -3.81 -9.68 8.54
C GLY A 121 -3.17 -9.48 7.15
N ILE A 122 -3.12 -10.52 6.31
CA ILE A 122 -2.49 -10.47 4.99
C ILE A 122 -3.57 -10.21 3.91
N GLY A 123 -3.83 -8.94 3.59
CA GLY A 123 -4.63 -8.56 2.41
C GLY A 123 -3.79 -8.54 1.11
N PRO A 124 -4.38 -8.33 -0.08
CA PRO A 124 -3.67 -8.42 -1.37
C PRO A 124 -2.40 -7.56 -1.49
N ALA A 125 -2.41 -6.35 -0.92
CA ALA A 125 -1.21 -5.51 -0.84
C ALA A 125 -0.10 -6.13 0.03
N THR A 126 -0.44 -6.79 1.13
CA THR A 126 0.58 -7.48 1.95
C THR A 126 0.98 -8.81 1.32
N ALA A 127 0.09 -9.50 0.61
CA ALA A 127 0.41 -10.76 -0.08
C ALA A 127 1.39 -10.55 -1.26
N SER A 128 1.15 -9.55 -2.11
CA SER A 128 2.08 -9.16 -3.19
C SER A 128 3.45 -8.72 -2.68
N LEU A 129 3.51 -8.12 -1.48
CA LEU A 129 4.78 -7.84 -0.79
C LEU A 129 5.58 -9.11 -0.47
N LEU A 130 4.92 -10.20 -0.06
CA LEU A 130 5.59 -11.47 0.23
C LEU A 130 6.01 -12.20 -1.06
N LEU A 131 5.23 -12.09 -2.15
CA LEU A 131 5.63 -12.66 -3.46
C LEU A 131 6.83 -11.94 -4.07
N SER A 132 6.86 -10.61 -4.00
CA SER A 132 7.92 -9.77 -4.58
C SER A 132 9.30 -9.99 -3.94
N VAL A 133 9.41 -10.48 -2.70
CA VAL A 133 10.73 -10.91 -2.17
C VAL A 133 11.20 -12.27 -2.69
N ALA A 134 10.30 -13.12 -3.20
CA ALA A 134 10.65 -14.42 -3.80
C ALA A 134 11.00 -14.32 -5.29
N ALA A 135 10.51 -13.28 -5.97
CA ALA A 135 10.71 -12.98 -7.39
C ALA A 135 10.73 -11.46 -7.66
N PRO A 136 11.73 -10.70 -7.15
CA PRO A 136 11.81 -9.23 -7.27
C PRO A 136 11.99 -8.74 -8.72
N GLU A 137 12.43 -9.63 -9.60
CA GLU A 137 12.61 -9.39 -11.03
C GLU A 137 11.26 -9.20 -11.75
N THR A 138 10.22 -9.93 -11.33
CA THR A 138 8.98 -10.15 -12.10
C THR A 138 7.69 -9.82 -11.35
N VAL A 139 7.65 -9.99 -10.02
CA VAL A 139 6.43 -9.77 -9.23
C VAL A 139 6.51 -8.45 -8.47
N PRO A 140 5.68 -7.44 -8.80
CA PRO A 140 5.61 -6.19 -8.05
C PRO A 140 4.78 -6.29 -6.77
N PHE A 141 5.17 -5.52 -5.75
CA PHE A 141 4.33 -5.16 -4.60
C PHE A 141 3.28 -4.12 -5.00
N PHE A 142 2.03 -4.36 -4.60
CA PHE A 142 0.91 -3.43 -4.75
C PHE A 142 0.99 -2.29 -3.71
N SER A 143 1.88 -1.32 -3.96
CA SER A 143 1.92 -0.03 -3.26
C SER A 143 0.89 0.96 -3.83
N ASP A 144 0.63 2.03 -3.07
CA ASP A 144 -0.30 3.08 -3.48
C ASP A 144 0.27 3.85 -4.69
N GLU A 145 1.56 4.16 -4.63
CA GLU A 145 2.28 4.93 -5.64
C GLU A 145 2.45 4.14 -6.94
N LEU A 146 2.80 2.84 -6.87
CA LEU A 146 2.94 2.02 -8.08
C LEU A 146 1.60 1.84 -8.78
N PHE A 147 0.51 1.60 -8.04
CA PHE A 147 -0.82 1.53 -8.64
C PHE A 147 -1.22 2.84 -9.30
N ARG A 148 -1.02 3.99 -8.64
CA ARG A 148 -1.36 5.32 -9.18
C ARG A 148 -0.56 5.67 -10.44
N TRP A 149 0.72 5.33 -10.48
CA TRP A 149 1.57 5.57 -11.64
C TRP A 149 1.27 4.60 -12.79
N CYS A 150 1.06 3.32 -12.51
CA CYS A 150 0.77 2.34 -13.56
C CYS A 150 -0.65 2.46 -14.13
N THR A 151 -1.59 3.05 -13.36
CA THR A 151 -2.95 3.38 -13.81
C THR A 151 -3.12 4.87 -14.12
N TRP A 152 -2.03 5.61 -14.42
CA TRP A 152 -2.12 7.07 -14.62
C TRP A 152 -3.12 7.44 -15.72
N ASN A 153 -3.01 6.75 -16.86
CA ASN A 153 -3.79 7.02 -18.09
C ASN A 153 -5.20 6.41 -18.07
N GLU A 154 -5.58 5.69 -17.01
CA GLU A 154 -6.95 5.17 -16.87
C GLU A 154 -7.93 6.29 -16.50
N SER A 155 -9.14 6.29 -17.05
CA SER A 155 -10.16 7.26 -16.65
C SER A 155 -10.56 7.09 -15.17
N GLY A 156 -11.05 8.15 -14.55
CA GLY A 156 -11.54 8.12 -13.16
C GLY A 156 -11.41 9.46 -12.45
N SER A 157 -12.21 9.64 -11.39
CA SER A 157 -12.14 10.81 -10.51
C SER A 157 -12.17 10.35 -9.04
N PRO A 158 -11.23 10.81 -8.18
CA PRO A 158 -10.03 11.58 -8.53
C PRO A 158 -9.02 10.76 -9.37
N ALA A 159 -8.19 11.46 -10.14
CA ALA A 159 -7.15 10.90 -11.01
C ALA A 159 -5.72 11.00 -10.40
N GLY A 160 -4.73 10.48 -11.13
CA GLY A 160 -3.29 10.59 -10.81
C GLY A 160 -2.93 10.18 -9.38
N TRP A 161 -2.04 10.94 -8.72
CA TRP A 161 -1.63 10.70 -7.32
C TRP A 161 -2.77 10.72 -6.29
N LYS A 162 -3.95 11.24 -6.65
CA LYS A 162 -5.14 11.24 -5.78
C LYS A 162 -6.07 10.04 -6.02
N ARG A 163 -5.82 9.19 -7.04
CA ARG A 163 -6.68 8.03 -7.38
C ARG A 163 -6.93 7.14 -6.16
N GLY A 164 -8.20 6.77 -5.98
CA GLY A 164 -8.66 5.86 -4.92
C GLY A 164 -8.31 4.40 -5.24
N ILE A 165 -8.01 3.61 -4.21
CA ILE A 165 -7.54 2.22 -4.34
C ILE A 165 -8.38 1.33 -3.42
N LYS A 166 -8.92 0.23 -3.94
CA LYS A 166 -9.77 -0.72 -3.18
C LYS A 166 -9.00 -1.93 -2.66
N TYR A 167 -7.74 -2.09 -3.09
CA TYR A 167 -6.81 -3.18 -2.78
C TYR A 167 -7.35 -4.58 -3.10
N ASN A 168 -8.02 -4.71 -4.25
CA ASN A 168 -8.66 -5.95 -4.69
C ASN A 168 -7.88 -6.70 -5.79
N MET A 169 -8.31 -7.93 -6.10
CA MET A 169 -7.66 -8.80 -7.10
C MET A 169 -7.58 -8.18 -8.50
N LYS A 170 -8.64 -7.51 -8.98
CA LYS A 170 -8.70 -6.92 -10.33
C LYS A 170 -7.77 -5.71 -10.47
N GLU A 171 -7.65 -4.90 -9.41
CA GLU A 171 -6.68 -3.79 -9.39
C GLU A 171 -5.24 -4.31 -9.39
N TYR A 172 -4.96 -5.42 -8.70
CA TYR A 172 -3.65 -6.05 -8.78
C TYR A 172 -3.37 -6.69 -10.14
N GLU A 173 -4.37 -7.30 -10.77
CA GLU A 173 -4.27 -7.86 -12.12
C GLU A 173 -3.96 -6.78 -13.18
N ALA A 174 -4.59 -5.61 -13.08
CA ALA A 174 -4.24 -4.44 -13.90
C ALA A 174 -2.81 -3.95 -13.63
N LEU A 175 -2.40 -3.87 -12.35
CA LEU A 175 -1.03 -3.52 -11.97
C LEU A 175 0.00 -4.51 -12.54
N LEU A 176 -0.27 -5.82 -12.50
CA LEU A 176 0.60 -6.84 -13.11
C LEU A 176 0.77 -6.62 -14.62
N GLY A 177 -0.30 -6.31 -15.35
CA GLY A 177 -0.23 -5.99 -16.77
C GLY A 177 0.58 -4.73 -17.06
N ASN A 178 0.24 -3.62 -16.40
CA ASN A 178 0.87 -2.32 -16.64
C ASN A 178 2.35 -2.31 -16.21
N VAL A 179 2.72 -3.06 -15.16
CA VAL A 179 4.13 -3.29 -14.78
C VAL A 179 4.83 -4.24 -15.75
N GLY A 180 4.16 -5.28 -16.26
CA GLY A 180 4.68 -6.14 -17.32
C GLY A 180 5.13 -5.33 -18.54
N ASN A 181 4.25 -4.46 -19.04
CA ASN A 181 4.50 -3.61 -20.20
C ASN A 181 5.76 -2.74 -20.08
N ILE A 182 5.97 -2.05 -18.94
CA ILE A 182 7.20 -1.24 -18.75
C ILE A 182 8.45 -2.10 -18.57
N ARG A 183 8.34 -3.26 -17.90
CA ARG A 183 9.46 -4.20 -17.75
C ARG A 183 9.93 -4.73 -19.09
N GLU A 184 9.01 -5.14 -19.95
CA GLU A 184 9.31 -5.64 -21.30
C GLU A 184 9.82 -4.53 -22.23
N ARG A 185 9.28 -3.31 -22.12
CA ARG A 185 9.73 -2.14 -22.90
C ARG A 185 11.14 -1.66 -22.54
N MET A 186 11.61 -1.87 -21.31
CA MET A 186 12.81 -1.23 -20.78
C MET A 186 13.88 -2.20 -20.24
N ASP A 187 13.61 -3.51 -20.23
CA ASP A 187 14.41 -4.56 -19.57
C ASP A 187 14.73 -4.23 -18.10
N VAL A 188 13.67 -3.95 -17.33
CA VAL A 188 13.78 -3.54 -15.90
C VAL A 188 13.10 -4.52 -14.95
N ARG A 189 13.55 -4.48 -13.69
CA ARG A 189 13.08 -5.35 -12.60
C ARG A 189 11.84 -4.76 -11.94
N ALA A 190 10.86 -5.59 -11.58
CA ALA A 190 9.63 -5.14 -10.93
C ALA A 190 9.90 -4.30 -9.66
N VAL A 191 10.90 -4.70 -8.87
CA VAL A 191 11.35 -4.00 -7.66
C VAL A 191 11.92 -2.59 -7.91
N ASP A 192 12.45 -2.31 -9.10
CA ASP A 192 12.92 -0.96 -9.45
C ASP A 192 11.79 -0.08 -10.01
N VAL A 193 10.78 -0.69 -10.64
CA VAL A 193 9.53 0.00 -11.02
C VAL A 193 8.78 0.47 -9.76
N GLU A 194 8.74 -0.35 -8.69
CA GLU A 194 8.24 0.05 -7.35
C GLU A 194 8.95 1.33 -6.84
N ARG A 195 10.28 1.37 -6.95
CA ARG A 195 11.13 2.47 -6.43
C ARG A 195 10.94 3.76 -7.23
N VAL A 196 10.89 3.67 -8.57
CA VAL A 196 10.62 4.83 -9.44
C VAL A 196 9.24 5.41 -9.14
N ALA A 197 8.20 4.58 -9.07
CA ALA A 197 6.85 5.04 -8.74
C ALA A 197 6.80 5.77 -7.39
N TRP A 198 7.47 5.22 -6.38
CA TRP A 198 7.54 5.83 -5.05
C TRP A 198 8.25 7.19 -5.06
N VAL A 199 9.38 7.33 -5.77
CA VAL A 199 10.07 8.62 -5.93
C VAL A 199 9.15 9.66 -6.57
N LEU A 200 8.54 9.33 -7.72
CA LEU A 200 7.66 10.26 -8.45
C LEU A 200 6.44 10.67 -7.62
N GLY A 201 5.82 9.73 -6.89
CA GLY A 201 4.68 10.00 -6.01
C GLY A 201 5.03 10.81 -4.76
N ARG A 202 6.25 10.67 -4.24
CA ARG A 202 6.75 11.45 -3.10
C ARG A 202 7.19 12.87 -3.49
N GLU A 203 7.72 13.03 -4.70
CA GLU A 203 8.05 14.32 -5.29
C GLU A 203 6.82 15.05 -5.86
N GLY A 204 5.69 14.34 -6.03
CA GLY A 204 4.44 14.90 -6.57
C GLY A 204 4.51 15.19 -8.07
N VAL A 205 5.40 14.51 -8.79
CA VAL A 205 5.72 14.76 -10.21
C VAL A 205 4.50 14.48 -11.08
N ASP A 206 4.10 15.46 -11.91
CA ASP A 206 3.07 15.21 -12.91
C ASP A 206 3.60 14.21 -13.96
N CYS A 207 2.77 13.22 -14.27
CA CYS A 207 3.08 12.15 -15.21
C CYS A 207 2.19 12.22 -16.46
N GLY A 208 1.36 13.27 -16.61
CA GLY A 208 0.86 13.71 -17.93
C GLY A 208 1.94 14.50 -18.70
N ASP A 209 1.95 14.55 -20.02
CA ASP A 209 1.10 13.82 -20.98
C ASP A 209 1.97 12.95 -21.90
N GLY A 210 1.46 11.77 -22.25
CA GLY A 210 1.87 11.05 -23.44
C GLY A 210 0.73 11.17 -24.43
N GLU A 211 0.86 12.06 -25.40
CA GLU A 211 -0.24 12.58 -26.22
C GLU A 211 -1.04 11.49 -26.94
N ASP A 212 -2.33 11.42 -26.61
CA ASP A 212 -3.41 11.05 -27.55
C ASP A 212 -4.78 11.51 -26.96
N SER A 213 -4.91 12.82 -26.72
CA SER A 213 -6.17 13.45 -26.30
C SER A 213 -6.21 14.95 -26.61
N GLU A 214 -6.55 15.30 -27.85
CA GLU A 214 -7.07 16.64 -28.16
C GLU A 214 -8.49 16.78 -27.55
N GLU A 215 -8.66 17.59 -26.50
CA GLU A 215 -9.76 18.57 -26.45
C GLU A 215 -9.65 19.58 -25.29
N THR A 216 -9.81 20.86 -25.64
CA THR A 216 -10.19 22.02 -24.80
C THR A 216 -9.52 22.23 -23.43
N ILE A 217 -8.55 23.15 -23.42
CA ILE A 217 -8.26 23.99 -22.26
C ILE A 217 -9.32 25.10 -22.19
N GLU A 218 -10.29 25.01 -21.27
CA GLU A 218 -11.04 26.18 -20.77
C GLU A 218 -11.83 25.85 -19.49
N GLU A 219 -11.33 26.30 -18.32
CA GLU A 219 -12.04 26.59 -17.04
C GLU A 219 -11.04 26.69 -15.85
N ARG A 220 -10.23 27.77 -15.78
CA ARG A 220 -9.29 28.03 -14.65
C ARG A 220 -9.08 29.51 -14.28
N GLU A 221 -10.11 30.36 -14.33
CA GLU A 221 -9.97 31.77 -13.87
C GLU A 221 -11.04 32.28 -12.87
N THR A 222 -12.06 31.50 -12.51
CA THR A 222 -13.25 32.01 -11.81
C THR A 222 -13.29 31.87 -10.29
N GLU A 223 -12.68 30.84 -9.69
CA GLU A 223 -12.88 30.56 -8.24
C GLU A 223 -12.05 31.45 -7.28
N GLU A 224 -10.91 32.00 -7.68
CA GLU A 224 -9.94 32.61 -6.73
C GLU A 224 -10.35 33.98 -6.14
N LYS A 225 -11.52 34.52 -6.51
CA LYS A 225 -12.01 35.85 -6.06
C LYS A 225 -13.15 35.81 -5.03
N ALA A 226 -13.70 34.65 -4.69
CA ALA A 226 -14.94 34.55 -3.91
C ALA A 226 -14.83 34.71 -2.37
N VAL A 227 -13.62 34.76 -1.79
CA VAL A 227 -13.41 34.52 -0.34
C VAL A 227 -12.97 35.76 0.46
N LYS A 228 -13.23 36.99 -0.02
CA LYS A 228 -12.82 38.25 0.66
C LYS A 228 -13.88 39.38 0.69
N ALA A 229 -15.13 39.03 0.96
CA ALA A 229 -16.14 39.89 1.61
C ALA A 229 -17.12 38.96 2.36
N ASP A 230 -17.77 39.31 3.47
CA ASP A 230 -17.89 40.58 4.19
C ASP A 230 -17.90 40.32 5.72
N THR A 231 -17.86 41.34 6.60
CA THR A 231 -17.99 41.18 8.05
C THR A 231 -18.49 42.45 8.75
N LYS A 232 -19.48 42.29 9.67
CA LYS A 232 -20.15 43.27 10.60
C LYS A 232 -21.59 43.65 10.18
N GLU A 233 -22.53 44.02 11.07
CA GLU A 233 -22.53 44.05 12.56
C GLU A 233 -23.91 43.73 13.19
N LYS A 234 -24.03 43.83 14.54
CA LYS A 234 -25.22 43.47 15.37
C LYS A 234 -25.99 44.69 15.90
N PRO A 235 -27.24 44.50 16.36
CA PRO A 235 -27.59 44.68 17.80
C PRO A 235 -28.24 43.39 18.40
N LYS A 236 -28.12 42.97 19.69
CA LYS A 236 -28.33 43.60 21.03
C LYS A 236 -29.82 43.94 21.27
N LYS A 237 -30.53 43.59 22.37
CA LYS A 237 -30.24 43.07 23.75
C LYS A 237 -31.18 41.84 24.07
N ALA A 238 -31.38 41.25 25.26
CA ALA A 238 -31.14 41.60 26.68
C ALA A 238 -30.88 40.36 27.59
N VAL A 239 -30.93 40.52 28.92
CA VAL A 239 -30.39 39.59 29.95
C VAL A 239 -31.32 39.49 31.17
N GLU A 240 -31.48 38.29 31.76
CA GLU A 240 -31.74 38.15 33.21
C GLU A 240 -31.21 36.81 33.82
N LYS A 241 -31.51 36.51 35.10
CA LYS A 241 -30.43 36.35 36.12
C LYS A 241 -30.67 35.34 37.27
N GLY A 242 -29.70 34.45 37.55
CA GLY A 242 -29.51 33.73 38.83
C GLY A 242 -30.21 32.36 38.99
N THR A 243 -30.04 31.53 40.04
CA THR A 243 -29.00 31.41 41.10
C THR A 243 -29.04 30.01 41.77
N LYS A 244 -27.86 29.46 42.15
CA LYS A 244 -27.53 28.30 43.05
C LYS A 244 -28.67 27.73 43.95
N ARG A 245 -28.78 26.40 44.22
CA ARG A 245 -27.96 25.60 45.18
C ARG A 245 -28.36 24.09 45.23
N LYS A 246 -27.40 23.22 45.65
CA LYS A 246 -27.43 21.93 46.43
C LYS A 246 -28.65 20.97 46.33
N ALA A 247 -28.52 19.62 46.35
CA ALA A 247 -27.38 18.67 46.42
C ALA A 247 -27.78 17.36 45.63
N ALA A 248 -27.58 16.07 45.94
CA ALA A 248 -26.88 15.19 46.94
C ALA A 248 -27.00 13.72 46.41
N ASP A 249 -26.39 12.63 46.92
CA ASP A 249 -25.08 12.32 47.54
C ASP A 249 -24.94 10.75 47.60
N VAL A 250 -23.73 10.19 47.74
CA VAL A 250 -23.39 8.77 48.03
C VAL A 250 -23.66 7.69 46.92
N LYS A 251 -22.94 6.55 47.04
CA LYS A 251 -22.65 5.44 46.08
C LYS A 251 -22.03 4.24 46.90
N PRO A 252 -21.59 3.07 46.36
CA PRO A 252 -22.30 2.04 45.60
C PRO A 252 -22.51 0.64 46.33
N PRO A 253 -21.71 -0.47 46.18
CA PRO A 253 -22.30 -1.80 45.82
C PRO A 253 -21.78 -3.08 46.55
N THR A 254 -22.45 -4.22 46.31
CA THR A 254 -21.97 -5.65 46.39
C THR A 254 -22.95 -6.52 45.56
N GLU A 255 -22.63 -7.57 44.79
CA GLU A 255 -21.79 -8.80 44.87
C GLU A 255 -22.65 -10.09 45.17
N GLY A 256 -22.53 -11.17 44.37
CA GLY A 256 -23.54 -12.27 44.41
C GLY A 256 -23.35 -13.59 43.61
N THR A 257 -22.12 -13.97 43.21
CA THR A 257 -21.56 -15.34 43.09
C THR A 257 -22.44 -16.63 42.87
N ARG A 258 -22.08 -17.44 41.83
CA ARG A 258 -22.12 -18.95 41.63
C ARG A 258 -23.20 -19.71 40.80
N LYS A 259 -22.69 -20.37 39.73
CA LYS A 259 -22.78 -21.82 39.32
C LYS A 259 -24.04 -22.48 38.67
N SER A 260 -23.85 -22.78 37.36
CA SER A 260 -23.81 -24.14 36.74
C SER A 260 -25.07 -24.94 36.28
N ALA A 261 -24.82 -25.77 35.24
CA ALA A 261 -25.48 -27.05 34.89
C ALA A 261 -26.73 -27.13 33.98
N ARG A 262 -26.47 -27.18 32.66
CA ARG A 262 -26.96 -28.18 31.67
C ARG A 262 -28.08 -29.16 32.10
N THR A 263 -29.23 -29.08 31.41
CA THR A 263 -30.17 -30.22 31.19
C THR A 263 -30.67 -30.19 29.73
N LYS A 264 -30.98 -31.37 29.15
CA LYS A 264 -31.61 -31.50 27.82
C LYS A 264 -33.13 -31.39 27.91
N LYS A 265 -33.79 -30.94 26.84
CA LYS A 265 -34.71 -31.82 26.11
C LYS A 265 -34.65 -31.53 24.62
#